data_AF-G4CJI9-F1
#
_entry.id   AF-G4CJI9-F1
#
_cell.length_a   1.000
_cell.length_b   1.000
_cell.length_c   1.000
_cell.angle_alpha   90.00
_cell.angle_beta   90.00
_cell.angle_gamma   90.00
#
_symmetry.space_group_name_H-M   'P 1'
#
loop_
_entity.id
_entity.type
_entity.pdbx_description
1 polymer ?
#
loop_
_entity_poly.entity_id
_entity_poly.type
_entity_poly.pdbx_seq_one_letter_code
_entity_poly.pdbx_strand_id
1 'polypeptide(L)'
;MIPMSAWLWLRRLWPLWVVLMAAALAYHIGYQGAADKYRAEKAQLVADYQTAALQAEQAYAAKLAEAAAEKQRWMDYSQRQSQQLAAAARRLDAQQGQIKQEIPHAIQRDSAGGDACRPGLGPDGLQLYRQALGYPG
;
A
#
# COMPACT_ATOMS: atom_id res chain seq x y z
N MET A 1 -16.58 10.11 91.61
CA MET A 1 -15.17 10.37 92.00
C MET A 1 -14.31 9.38 91.25
N ILE A 2 -13.54 9.82 90.25
CA ILE A 2 -12.58 8.95 89.55
C ILE A 2 -11.37 8.81 90.49
N PRO A 3 -10.89 7.58 90.77
CA PRO A 3 -9.78 7.39 91.68
C PRO A 3 -8.54 8.11 91.14
N MET A 4 -7.88 8.88 92.01
CA MET A 4 -6.72 9.74 91.69
C MET A 4 -5.55 8.96 91.06
N SER A 5 -5.50 7.65 91.30
CA SER A 5 -4.59 6.70 90.64
C SER A 5 -4.86 6.59 89.13
N ALA A 6 -6.12 6.49 88.70
CA ALA A 6 -6.47 6.36 87.27
C ALA A 6 -6.00 7.55 86.44
N TRP A 7 -5.99 8.76 87.01
CA TRP A 7 -5.54 9.98 86.33
C TRP A 7 -4.01 9.99 86.07
N LEU A 8 -3.22 9.52 87.04
CA LEU A 8 -1.76 9.40 86.89
C LEU A 8 -1.38 8.33 85.86
N TRP A 9 -2.10 7.21 85.82
CA TRP A 9 -1.90 6.15 84.81
C TRP A 9 -2.30 6.62 83.41
N LEU A 10 -3.42 7.32 83.28
CA LEU A 10 -3.86 7.91 82.01
C LEU A 10 -2.82 8.90 81.46
N ARG A 11 -2.26 9.77 82.32
CA ARG A 11 -1.23 10.74 81.91
C ARG A 11 0.09 10.09 81.50
N ARG A 12 0.43 8.95 82.11
CA ARG A 12 1.64 8.17 81.78
C ARG A 12 1.49 7.41 80.46
N LEU A 13 0.30 6.89 80.17
CA LEU A 13 0.01 6.09 78.97
C LEU A 13 -0.41 6.94 77.76
N TRP A 14 -0.89 8.16 77.97
CA TRP A 14 -1.25 9.11 76.91
C TRP A 14 -0.20 9.27 75.79
N PRO A 15 1.10 9.51 76.07
CA PRO A 15 2.09 9.65 75.01
C PRO A 15 2.29 8.36 74.20
N LEU A 16 2.13 7.17 74.81
CA LEU A 16 2.24 5.90 74.09
C LEU A 16 1.11 5.75 73.06
N TRP A 17 -0.11 6.15 73.43
CA TRP A 17 -1.24 6.17 72.50
C TRP A 17 -1.04 7.14 71.33
N VAL A 18 -0.48 8.32 71.61
CA VAL A 18 -0.18 9.31 70.55
C VAL A 18 0.87 8.79 69.58
N VAL A 19 1.93 8.15 70.08
CA VAL A 19 2.97 7.54 69.23
C VAL A 19 2.40 6.41 68.36
N LEU A 20 1.53 5.57 68.93
CA LEU A 20 0.92 4.45 68.22
C LEU A 20 -0.02 4.95 67.10
N MET A 21 -0.82 5.98 67.38
CA MET A 21 -1.67 6.63 66.38
C MET A 21 -0.86 7.31 65.27
N ALA A 22 0.23 8.00 65.62
CA ALA A 22 1.11 8.63 64.64
C ALA A 22 1.78 7.60 63.72
N ALA A 23 2.21 6.46 64.27
CA ALA A 23 2.79 5.37 63.49
C ALA A 23 1.76 4.75 62.52
N ALA A 24 0.52 4.55 62.96
CA ALA A 24 -0.55 4.04 62.11
C ALA A 24 -0.89 5.00 60.96
N LEU A 25 -0.98 6.29 61.25
CA LEU A 25 -1.22 7.33 60.23
C LEU A 25 -0.07 7.43 59.23
N ALA A 26 1.18 7.42 59.71
CA ALA A 26 2.36 7.43 58.85
C ALA A 26 2.42 6.20 57.94
N TYR A 27 2.05 5.02 58.47
CA TYR A 27 1.98 3.79 57.68
C TYR A 27 0.89 3.87 56.60
N HIS A 28 -0.31 4.33 56.94
CA HIS A 28 -1.41 4.46 55.98
C HIS A 28 -1.12 5.48 54.87
N ILE A 29 -0.66 6.68 55.24
CA ILE A 29 -0.36 7.76 54.28
C ILE A 29 0.84 7.38 53.42
N GLY A 30 1.89 6.82 54.02
CA GLY A 30 3.09 6.40 53.32
C GLY A 30 2.84 5.26 52.34
N TYR A 31 2.04 4.26 52.74
CA TYR A 31 1.74 3.11 51.90
C TYR A 31 0.85 3.47 50.71
N GLN A 32 -0.18 4.31 50.91
CA GLN A 32 -1.04 4.78 49.82
C GLN A 32 -0.25 5.64 48.83
N GLY A 33 0.52 6.61 49.33
CA GLY A 33 1.33 7.48 48.48
C GLY A 33 2.41 6.72 47.69
N ALA A 34 3.00 5.68 48.27
CA ALA A 34 3.94 4.81 47.55
C ALA A 34 3.22 3.97 46.48
N ALA A 35 2.11 3.32 46.82
CA ALA A 35 1.35 2.47 45.90
C ALA A 35 0.82 3.25 44.68
N ASP A 36 0.35 4.48 44.88
CA ASP A 36 -0.15 5.32 43.80
C ASP A 36 0.96 5.76 42.84
N LYS A 37 2.14 6.09 43.37
CA LYS A 37 3.32 6.41 42.54
C LYS A 37 3.75 5.22 41.69
N TYR A 38 3.86 4.03 42.27
CA TYR A 38 4.20 2.82 41.52
C TYR A 38 3.17 2.46 40.45
N ARG A 39 1.88 2.70 40.72
CA ARG A 39 0.80 2.48 39.73
C ARG A 39 0.87 3.51 38.60
N ALA A 40 1.14 4.78 38.91
CA ALA A 40 1.25 5.85 37.93
C ALA A 40 2.44 5.62 36.98
N GLU A 41 3.61 5.27 37.52
CA GLU A 41 4.81 4.96 36.72
C GLU A 41 4.57 3.77 35.79
N LYS A 42 3.94 2.70 36.29
CA LYS A 42 3.59 1.54 35.45
C LYS A 42 2.57 1.90 34.36
N ALA A 43 1.57 2.71 34.70
CA ALA A 43 0.55 3.13 33.74
C ALA A 43 1.16 3.99 32.61
N GLN A 44 2.07 4.91 32.95
CA GLN A 44 2.82 5.69 31.97
C GLN A 44 3.66 4.80 31.06
N LEU A 45 4.41 3.86 31.64
CA LEU A 45 5.23 2.92 30.87
C LEU A 45 4.38 2.10 29.88
N VAL A 46 3.23 1.59 30.32
CA VAL A 46 2.31 0.83 29.45
C VAL A 46 1.74 1.73 28.34
N ALA A 47 1.37 2.97 28.67
CA ALA A 47 0.87 3.93 27.67
C ALA A 47 1.94 4.27 26.62
N ASP A 48 3.20 4.45 27.04
CA ASP A 48 4.32 4.71 26.13
C ASP A 48 4.60 3.51 25.22
N TYR A 49 4.55 2.28 25.75
CA TYR A 49 4.67 1.07 24.94
C TYR A 49 3.52 0.93 23.93
N GLN A 50 2.28 1.20 24.33
CA GLN A 50 1.13 1.12 23.44
C GLN A 50 1.20 2.16 22.32
N THR A 51 1.59 3.39 22.64
CA THR A 51 1.73 4.45 21.64
C THR A 51 2.87 4.15 20.67
N ALA A 52 4.02 3.66 21.16
CA ALA A 52 5.13 3.23 20.31
C ALA A 52 4.76 2.05 19.39
N ALA A 53 4.04 1.05 19.93
CA ALA A 53 3.57 -0.08 19.14
C ALA A 53 2.60 0.36 18.04
N LEU A 54 1.64 1.23 18.35
CA LEU A 54 0.68 1.76 17.40
C LEU A 54 1.37 2.58 16.29
N GLN A 55 2.36 3.41 16.65
CA GLN A 55 3.14 4.17 15.66
C GLN A 55 3.97 3.26 14.75
N ALA A 56 4.58 2.20 15.31
CA ALA A 56 5.28 1.20 14.51
C ALA A 56 4.33 0.52 13.52
N GLU A 57 3.18 0.03 13.99
CA GLU A 57 2.17 -0.61 13.12
C GLU A 57 1.69 0.34 12.01
N GLN A 58 1.40 1.60 12.34
CA GLN A 58 1.01 2.61 11.34
C GLN A 58 2.10 2.87 10.31
N ALA A 59 3.37 2.97 10.73
CA ALA A 59 4.50 3.17 9.83
C ALA A 59 4.70 1.95 8.91
N TYR A 60 4.53 0.73 9.42
CA TYR A 60 4.57 -0.49 8.61
C TYR A 60 3.40 -0.56 7.62
N ALA A 61 2.18 -0.22 8.06
CA ALA A 61 1.00 -0.19 7.21
C ALA A 61 1.13 0.85 6.09
N ALA A 62 1.66 2.04 6.39
CA ALA A 62 1.92 3.08 5.40
C ALA A 62 2.90 2.60 4.33
N LYS A 63 4.03 2.00 4.73
CA LYS A 63 5.01 1.41 3.79
C LYS A 63 4.39 0.30 2.94
N LEU A 64 3.54 -0.53 3.54
CA LEU A 64 2.84 -1.59 2.80
C LEU A 64 1.87 -1.01 1.76
N ALA A 65 1.14 0.04 2.12
CA ALA A 65 0.22 0.72 1.22
C ALA A 65 0.95 1.40 0.06
N GLU A 66 2.09 2.05 0.32
CA GLU A 66 2.94 2.63 -0.71
C GLU A 66 3.47 1.57 -1.68
N ALA A 67 4.00 0.46 -1.16
CA ALA A 67 4.49 -0.65 -1.97
C ALA A 67 3.37 -1.31 -2.80
N ALA A 68 2.17 -1.45 -2.22
CA ALA A 68 1.00 -1.97 -2.93
C ALA A 68 0.56 -1.02 -4.05
N ALA A 69 0.54 0.29 -3.79
CA ALA A 69 0.20 1.30 -4.78
C ALA A 69 1.21 1.34 -5.94
N GLU A 70 2.51 1.22 -5.64
CA GLU A 70 3.55 1.14 -6.67
C GLU A 70 3.39 -0.12 -7.54
N LYS A 71 3.20 -1.28 -6.91
CA LYS A 71 2.96 -2.54 -7.64
C LYS A 71 1.74 -2.43 -8.55
N GLN A 72 0.66 -1.83 -8.06
CA GLN A 72 -0.56 -1.66 -8.84
C GLN A 72 -0.35 -0.73 -10.03
N ARG A 73 0.37 0.39 -9.85
CA ARG A 73 0.74 1.27 -10.97
C ARG A 73 1.53 0.54 -12.06
N TRP A 74 2.49 -0.30 -11.67
CA TRP A 74 3.27 -1.09 -12.63
C TRP A 74 2.44 -2.13 -13.36
N MET A 75 1.52 -2.80 -12.66
CA MET A 75 0.57 -3.73 -13.28
C MET A 75 -0.37 -3.02 -14.25
N ASP A 76 -0.92 -1.87 -13.89
CA ASP A 76 -1.80 -1.10 -14.78
C ASP A 76 -1.04 -0.56 -16.00
N TYR A 77 0.25 -0.23 -15.85
CA TYR A 77 1.11 0.14 -16.96
C TYR A 77 1.37 -1.04 -17.90
N SER A 78 1.76 -2.20 -17.37
CA SER A 78 2.04 -3.39 -18.18
C SER A 78 0.78 -3.93 -18.86
N GLN A 79 -0.37 -3.89 -18.19
CA GLN A 79 -1.67 -4.26 -18.73
C GLN A 79 -2.03 -3.37 -19.92
N ARG A 80 -1.86 -2.05 -19.79
CA ARG A 80 -2.12 -1.09 -20.88
C ARG A 80 -1.20 -1.33 -22.07
N GLN A 81 0.09 -1.54 -21.85
CA GLN A 81 1.03 -1.87 -22.92
C GLN A 81 0.68 -3.19 -23.61
N SER A 82 0.34 -4.22 -22.84
CA SER A 82 -0.07 -5.53 -23.36
C SER A 82 -1.35 -5.43 -24.20
N GLN A 83 -2.33 -4.64 -23.75
CA GLN A 83 -3.56 -4.38 -24.50
C GLN A 83 -3.30 -3.61 -25.79
N GLN A 84 -2.44 -2.59 -25.77
CA GLN A 84 -2.06 -1.83 -26.96
C GLN A 84 -1.32 -2.72 -27.96
N LEU A 85 -0.40 -3.56 -27.50
CA LEU A 85 0.34 -4.49 -28.33
C LEU A 85 -0.60 -5.54 -28.95
N ALA A 86 -1.51 -6.10 -28.15
CA ALA A 86 -2.52 -7.04 -28.63
C ALA A 86 -3.51 -6.38 -29.63
N ALA A 87 -3.84 -5.11 -29.44
CA ALA A 87 -4.66 -4.35 -30.38
C ALA A 87 -3.91 -4.06 -31.69
N ALA A 88 -2.63 -3.70 -31.61
CA ALA A 88 -1.76 -3.48 -32.78
C ALA A 88 -1.53 -4.78 -33.56
N ALA A 89 -1.24 -5.88 -32.87
CA ALA A 89 -1.10 -7.21 -33.47
C ALA A 89 -2.38 -7.62 -34.20
N ARG A 90 -3.56 -7.44 -33.60
CA ARG A 90 -4.85 -7.73 -34.26
C ARG A 90 -5.08 -6.88 -35.51
N ARG A 91 -4.68 -5.60 -35.50
CA ARG A 91 -4.77 -4.73 -36.69
C ARG A 91 -3.81 -5.18 -37.79
N LEU A 92 -2.60 -5.57 -37.43
CA LEU A 92 -1.61 -6.10 -38.37
C LEU A 92 -2.04 -7.43 -38.98
N ASP A 93 -2.60 -8.34 -38.18
CA ASP A 93 -3.15 -9.61 -38.68
C ASP A 93 -4.34 -9.39 -39.62
N ALA A 94 -5.24 -8.46 -39.29
CA ALA A 94 -6.35 -8.10 -40.16
C ALA A 94 -5.88 -7.50 -41.49
N GLN A 95 -4.89 -6.60 -41.45
CA GLN A 95 -4.30 -6.01 -42.65
C GLN A 95 -3.55 -7.05 -43.49
N GLN A 96 -2.76 -7.94 -42.88
CA GLN A 96 -2.11 -9.03 -43.60
C GLN A 96 -3.11 -9.99 -44.23
N GLY A 97 -4.22 -10.28 -43.55
CA GLY A 97 -5.31 -11.09 -44.10
C GLY A 97 -5.91 -10.46 -45.34
N GLN A 98 -6.20 -9.15 -45.31
CA GLN A 98 -6.74 -8.41 -46.44
C GLN A 98 -5.74 -8.32 -47.60
N ILE A 99 -4.48 -7.96 -47.34
CA ILE A 99 -3.42 -7.89 -48.36
C ILE A 99 -3.20 -9.27 -49.01
N LYS A 100 -3.18 -10.36 -48.23
CA LYS A 100 -3.06 -11.72 -48.76
C LYS A 100 -4.24 -12.13 -49.66
N GLN A 101 -5.43 -11.58 -49.43
CA GLN A 101 -6.59 -11.83 -50.28
C GLN A 101 -6.57 -10.93 -51.54
N GLU A 102 -6.09 -9.71 -51.43
CA GLU A 102 -6.04 -8.76 -52.55
C GLU A 102 -4.93 -9.08 -53.57
N ILE A 103 -3.78 -9.61 -53.13
CA ILE A 103 -2.67 -10.01 -54.01
C ILE A 103 -3.12 -10.99 -55.12
N PRO A 104 -3.76 -12.14 -54.83
CA PRO A 104 -4.21 -13.06 -55.88
C PRO A 104 -5.27 -12.42 -56.77
N HIS A 105 -6.17 -11.58 -56.24
CA HIS A 105 -7.19 -10.89 -57.04
C HIS A 105 -6.62 -9.80 -57.96
N ALA A 106 -5.53 -9.14 -57.59
CA ALA A 106 -4.80 -8.21 -58.45
C ALA A 106 -4.04 -8.96 -59.55
N ILE A 107 -3.30 -10.02 -59.19
CA ILE A 107 -2.56 -10.87 -60.15
C ILE A 107 -3.51 -11.52 -61.17
N GLN A 108 -4.68 -11.99 -60.73
CA GLN A 108 -5.65 -12.66 -61.58
C GLN A 108 -6.36 -11.70 -62.55
N ARG A 109 -6.52 -10.42 -62.18
CA ARG A 109 -7.02 -9.37 -63.08
C ARG A 109 -5.97 -8.93 -64.09
N ASP A 110 -4.73 -8.75 -63.64
CA ASP A 110 -3.60 -8.36 -64.48
C ASP A 110 -3.28 -9.42 -65.55
N SER A 111 -3.48 -10.70 -65.23
CA SER A 111 -3.36 -11.83 -66.17
C SER A 111 -4.57 -12.06 -67.08
N ALA A 112 -5.72 -11.44 -66.79
CA ALA A 112 -6.93 -11.54 -67.61
C ALA A 112 -7.11 -10.36 -68.60
N GLY A 113 -6.47 -9.21 -68.34
CA GLY A 113 -6.58 -8.00 -69.16
C GLY A 113 -5.39 -7.70 -70.08
N GLY A 114 -4.26 -8.41 -69.92
CA GLY A 114 -3.04 -8.18 -70.70
C GLY A 114 -2.80 -9.27 -71.73
N ASP A 115 -2.73 -8.87 -73.01
CA ASP A 115 -2.23 -9.71 -74.10
C ASP A 115 -0.91 -10.40 -73.71
N ALA A 116 -0.92 -11.73 -73.81
CA ALA A 116 0.20 -12.65 -73.90
C ALA A 116 1.49 -12.39 -73.06
N CYS A 117 1.74 -13.31 -72.12
CA CYS A 117 3.09 -13.76 -71.74
C CYS A 117 4.12 -12.70 -71.30
N ARG A 118 3.89 -12.02 -70.18
CA ARG A 118 4.99 -11.50 -69.33
C ARG A 118 4.75 -11.87 -67.86
N PRO A 119 5.50 -12.82 -67.28
CA PRO A 119 5.43 -13.11 -65.86
C PRO A 119 6.20 -12.01 -65.12
N GLY A 120 5.49 -10.98 -64.69
CA GLY A 120 6.05 -9.96 -63.80
C GLY A 120 5.60 -8.55 -64.15
N LEU A 121 4.72 -8.02 -63.29
CA LEU A 121 4.26 -6.64 -63.24
C LEU A 121 3.60 -6.11 -64.52
N GLY A 122 2.28 -6.28 -64.63
CA GLY A 122 1.48 -5.48 -65.53
C GLY A 122 1.43 -4.00 -65.11
N PRO A 123 0.80 -3.15 -65.94
CA PRO A 123 0.82 -1.69 -65.79
C PRO A 123 0.30 -1.22 -64.42
N ASP A 124 -0.68 -1.91 -63.84
CA ASP A 124 -1.23 -1.59 -62.52
C ASP A 124 -0.24 -1.89 -61.39
N GLY A 125 0.53 -2.97 -61.49
CA GLY A 125 1.59 -3.32 -60.53
C GLY A 125 2.72 -2.30 -60.52
N LEU A 126 3.08 -1.75 -61.68
CA LEU A 126 4.05 -0.66 -61.81
C LEU A 126 3.53 0.64 -61.20
N GLN A 127 2.24 0.94 -61.37
CA GLN A 127 1.62 2.14 -60.81
C GLN A 127 1.61 2.09 -59.27
N LEU A 128 1.25 0.94 -58.70
CA LEU A 128 1.32 0.69 -57.26
C LEU A 128 2.75 0.81 -56.71
N TYR A 129 3.74 0.28 -57.44
CA TYR A 129 5.14 0.37 -57.04
C TYR A 129 5.67 1.81 -57.05
N ARG A 130 5.28 2.61 -58.05
CA ARG A 130 5.66 4.03 -58.14
C ARG A 130 5.02 4.87 -57.04
N GLN A 131 3.78 4.56 -56.67
CA GLN A 131 3.08 5.23 -55.58
C GLN A 131 3.67 4.88 -54.21
N ALA A 132 4.08 3.63 -54.00
CA ALA A 132 4.77 3.20 -52.78
C ALA A 132 6.18 3.80 -52.64
N LEU A 133 6.86 4.09 -53.75
CA LEU A 133 8.18 4.73 -53.79
C LEU A 133 8.12 6.27 -53.86
N GLY A 134 6.93 6.86 -53.85
CA GLY A 134 6.75 8.32 -53.78
C GLY A 134 7.10 9.09 -55.06
N TYR A 135 7.15 8.43 -56.23
CA TYR A 135 7.33 9.12 -57.50
C TYR A 135 5.98 9.62 -58.03
N PRO A 136 5.83 10.93 -58.35
CA PRO A 136 4.64 11.42 -59.03
C PRO A 136 4.55 10.80 -60.44
N GLY A 137 3.33 10.43 -60.82
CA GLY A 137 3.01 9.77 -62.10
C GLY A 137 3.37 10.57 -63.32
#